data_AF-A0A445EMS6-F1
#
_entry.id   AF-A0A445EMS6-F1
#
_cell.length_a   1.000
_cell.length_b   1.000
_cell.length_c   1.000
_cell.angle_alpha   90.00
_cell.angle_beta   90.00
_cell.angle_gamma   90.00
#
_symmetry.space_group_name_H-M   'P 1'
#
loop_
_entity.id
_entity.type
_entity.pdbx_description
1 polymer ?
#
loop_
_entity_poly.entity_id
_entity_poly.type
_entity_poly.pdbx_seq_one_letter_code
_entity_poly.pdbx_strand_id
1 'polypeptide(L)'
;MMSDTKFQASEAFAMASNDRTDGNATVPPPRSAIHSGDNSVWADASPLLHAACQDLKEGELIHGDNFNLYAAMSALEIMDPKMDSGIACKYYSLEEAIEDGAAPIPISVDKTTDVRCTIDIMDHLLACEVFSICFLACTFRIVYLIILSFDMQATWHKGHSLAQTVYSCLYLLQTERTSSHALLHSYCKVIQETCKEVLSVVSDARTHEEEDLFTMSYGLPLGGNGDEKCLSMLNAVEETVSRQLRACKASSSKKRVSEDIEPLQNNPDLEEGYCKALLCRLRFRKHFYHLLISMRRPQGRGLELGRKHIASCIAEIDSIRKSSVFLRARAQEISGQNRSNTTASGNQPIGFDASINCRLAAPTPPRAIEILSWEKALDYFVKLLQDLDHICSYTLDPSLEAALLFVVNFQKSQPDLVSRAHLQILLVQGGKLYGREPIFSVVIRAAGLPEFTKSHVIQENEFMVQLGQVMSRLVCYMIGSLRNSYFLLPFFL
;
A
#
# COMPACT_ATOMS: atom_id res chain seq x y z
N MET A 1 29.61 18.53 -41.73
CA MET A 1 30.82 19.04 -41.05
C MET A 1 30.45 19.28 -39.59
N MET A 2 30.60 18.24 -38.77
CA MET A 2 30.53 18.30 -37.32
C MET A 2 31.94 18.02 -36.83
N SER A 3 32.54 18.95 -36.10
CA SER A 3 33.76 18.73 -35.35
C SER A 3 33.78 19.65 -34.13
N ASP A 4 34.25 19.07 -33.02
CA ASP A 4 34.87 19.72 -31.87
C ASP A 4 33.98 20.32 -30.78
N THR A 5 33.64 19.47 -29.81
CA THR A 5 33.64 19.85 -28.38
C THR A 5 33.85 18.59 -27.52
N LYS A 6 35.12 18.21 -27.35
CA LYS A 6 35.59 17.17 -26.43
C LYS A 6 36.49 17.85 -25.38
N PHE A 7 36.41 17.37 -24.15
CA PHE A 7 37.33 17.61 -23.02
C PHE A 7 37.30 18.96 -22.30
N GLN A 8 36.47 19.03 -21.25
CA GLN A 8 36.66 19.98 -20.13
C GLN A 8 36.23 19.41 -18.75
N ALA A 9 36.21 18.08 -18.60
CA ALA A 9 35.84 17.41 -17.34
C ALA A 9 37.05 16.82 -16.58
N SER A 10 38.24 16.77 -17.18
CA SER A 10 39.41 16.11 -16.60
C SER A 10 40.23 16.98 -15.64
N GLU A 11 40.07 18.30 -15.64
CA GLU A 11 40.89 19.20 -14.80
C GLU A 11 40.31 19.44 -13.40
N ALA A 12 39.00 19.18 -13.17
CA ALA A 12 38.40 19.32 -11.84
C ALA A 12 38.75 18.16 -10.90
N PHE A 13 39.10 16.98 -11.44
CA PHE A 13 39.42 15.79 -10.64
C PHE A 13 40.88 15.74 -10.16
N ALA A 14 41.78 16.47 -10.83
CA ALA A 14 43.22 16.46 -10.51
C ALA A 14 43.61 17.41 -9.36
N MET A 15 42.76 18.38 -8.99
CA MET A 15 43.05 19.31 -7.89
C MET A 15 42.63 18.83 -6.50
N ALA A 16 41.86 17.74 -6.39
CA ALA A 16 41.42 17.20 -5.10
C ALA A 16 42.35 16.11 -4.52
N SER A 17 43.42 15.72 -5.23
CA SER A 17 44.27 14.58 -4.86
C SER A 17 45.63 14.96 -4.26
N ASN A 18 45.86 16.23 -3.90
CA ASN A 18 47.17 16.71 -3.47
C ASN A 18 47.18 17.36 -2.07
N ASP A 19 46.44 16.78 -1.12
CA ASP A 19 46.66 17.05 0.31
C ASP A 19 46.94 15.74 1.05
N ARG A 20 48.19 15.27 0.91
CA ARG A 20 48.75 14.22 1.77
C ARG A 20 49.43 14.89 2.95
N THR A 21 48.72 14.96 4.07
CA THR A 21 49.36 15.02 5.39
C THR A 21 49.38 13.62 5.99
N ASP A 22 50.58 13.11 6.22
CA ASP A 22 50.87 11.85 6.90
C ASP A 22 50.10 11.73 8.22
N GLY A 23 49.20 10.76 8.27
CA GLY A 23 48.47 10.37 9.46
C GLY A 23 48.16 8.88 9.38
N ASN A 24 48.79 8.12 10.28
CA ASN A 24 48.76 6.67 10.40
C ASN A 24 47.32 6.11 10.38
N ALA A 25 46.82 5.73 9.20
CA ALA A 25 45.49 5.13 9.05
C ALA A 25 45.57 3.62 9.33
N THR A 26 45.03 3.23 10.49
CA THR A 26 44.74 1.83 10.83
C THR A 26 43.96 1.16 9.71
N VAL A 27 44.57 0.13 9.12
CA VAL A 27 43.93 -0.81 8.19
C VAL A 27 42.68 -1.39 8.88
N PRO A 28 41.48 -1.34 8.28
CA PRO A 28 40.30 -1.95 8.87
C PRO A 28 40.52 -3.48 8.98
N PRO A 29 40.01 -4.14 10.03
CA PRO A 29 40.22 -5.57 10.22
C PRO A 29 39.62 -6.35 9.03
N PRO A 30 40.19 -7.53 8.70
CA PRO A 30 39.69 -8.35 7.60
C PRO A 30 38.22 -8.72 7.86
N ARG A 31 37.37 -8.46 6.86
CA ARG A 31 35.95 -8.86 6.86
C ARG A 31 35.85 -10.34 7.19
N SER A 32 34.92 -10.70 8.08
CA SER A 32 34.62 -12.08 8.44
C SER A 32 34.45 -12.96 7.19
N ALA A 33 35.11 -14.12 7.18
CA ALA A 33 35.09 -15.05 6.07
C ALA A 33 33.63 -15.43 5.72
N ILE A 34 33.29 -15.33 4.43
CA ILE A 34 32.00 -15.78 3.90
C ILE A 34 31.88 -17.27 4.21
N HIS A 35 30.88 -17.66 5.02
CA HIS A 35 30.66 -19.05 5.40
C HIS A 35 30.47 -19.91 4.13
N SER A 36 31.49 -20.70 3.79
CA SER A 36 31.35 -21.82 2.88
C SER A 36 30.51 -22.87 3.61
N GLY A 37 29.52 -23.47 2.94
CA GLY A 37 28.84 -24.65 3.53
C GLY A 37 29.86 -25.74 3.84
N ASP A 38 29.50 -26.71 4.70
CA ASP A 38 30.43 -27.68 5.34
C ASP A 38 31.39 -28.44 4.40
N ASN A 39 31.20 -28.39 3.07
CA ASN A 39 32.04 -29.03 2.05
C ASN A 39 32.50 -28.12 0.88
N SER A 40 32.44 -26.78 0.99
CA SER A 40 32.96 -25.89 -0.05
C SER A 40 34.16 -25.06 0.43
N VAL A 41 35.11 -24.78 -0.48
CA VAL A 41 36.26 -23.92 -0.23
C VAL A 41 36.22 -22.77 -1.23
N TRP A 42 36.26 -21.53 -0.74
CA TRP A 42 36.40 -20.36 -1.60
C TRP A 42 37.84 -20.25 -2.11
N ALA A 43 38.01 -20.16 -3.42
CA ALA A 43 39.29 -19.86 -4.05
C ALA A 43 39.24 -18.48 -4.71
N ASP A 44 40.30 -17.68 -4.52
CA ASP A 44 40.40 -16.36 -5.13
C ASP A 44 40.74 -16.47 -6.63
N ALA A 45 39.80 -16.06 -7.48
CA ALA A 45 39.96 -16.03 -8.93
C ALA A 45 40.43 -14.66 -9.47
N SER A 46 40.63 -13.66 -8.61
CA SER A 46 41.00 -12.29 -9.01
C SER A 46 42.27 -12.23 -9.87
N PRO A 47 43.36 -12.98 -9.57
CA PRO A 47 44.57 -12.95 -10.40
C PRO A 47 44.34 -13.50 -11.81
N LEU A 48 43.53 -14.56 -11.94
CA LEU A 48 43.19 -15.17 -13.22
C LEU A 48 42.37 -14.21 -14.09
N LEU A 49 41.35 -13.58 -13.50
CA LEU A 49 40.50 -12.62 -14.19
C LEU A 49 41.31 -11.39 -14.63
N HIS A 50 42.23 -10.90 -13.79
CA HIS A 50 43.08 -9.76 -14.13
C HIS A 50 44.01 -10.08 -15.30
N ALA A 51 44.63 -11.26 -15.32
CA ALA A 51 45.46 -11.70 -16.44
C ALA A 51 44.67 -11.80 -17.75
N ALA A 52 43.48 -12.42 -17.72
CA ALA A 52 42.61 -12.54 -18.88
C ALA A 52 42.16 -11.16 -19.43
N CYS A 53 41.88 -10.20 -18.55
CA CYS A 53 41.55 -8.82 -18.95
C CYS A 53 42.71 -8.07 -19.61
N GLN A 54 43.97 -8.41 -19.30
CA GLN A 54 45.14 -7.80 -19.95
C GLN A 54 45.33 -8.29 -21.39
N ASP A 55 44.87 -9.50 -21.70
CA ASP A 55 44.95 -10.08 -23.04
C ASP A 55 43.83 -9.60 -23.99
N LEU A 56 42.76 -9.02 -23.43
CA LEU A 56 41.62 -8.46 -24.17
C LEU A 56 41.95 -7.11 -24.81
N LYS A 57 41.57 -6.92 -26.07
CA LYS A 57 41.72 -5.65 -26.79
C LYS A 57 40.49 -4.75 -26.60
N GLU A 58 40.66 -3.46 -26.88
CA GLU A 58 39.55 -2.51 -26.90
C GLU A 58 38.43 -2.97 -27.85
N GLY A 59 37.21 -3.07 -27.33
CA GLY A 59 36.04 -3.52 -28.08
C GLY A 59 35.76 -5.02 -28.04
N GLU A 60 36.62 -5.82 -27.40
CA GLU A 60 36.36 -7.25 -27.19
C GLU A 60 35.57 -7.48 -25.89
N LEU A 61 34.65 -8.45 -25.91
CA LEU A 61 33.81 -8.84 -24.77
C LEU A 61 33.71 -10.36 -24.71
N ILE A 62 34.00 -10.93 -23.54
CA ILE A 62 33.78 -12.36 -23.27
C ILE A 62 32.39 -12.54 -22.67
N HIS A 63 31.54 -13.30 -23.33
CA HIS A 63 30.21 -13.66 -22.85
C HIS A 63 29.84 -15.07 -23.31
N GLY A 64 28.82 -15.68 -22.69
CA GLY A 64 28.31 -16.99 -23.13
C GLY A 64 27.53 -16.89 -24.45
N ASP A 65 27.41 -18.01 -25.17
CA ASP A 65 26.78 -18.07 -26.50
C ASP A 65 25.31 -17.60 -26.53
N ASN A 66 24.61 -17.74 -25.41
CA ASN A 66 23.20 -17.34 -25.27
C ASN A 66 23.02 -15.91 -24.74
N PHE A 67 24.11 -15.16 -24.50
CA PHE A 67 24.04 -13.81 -23.97
C PHE A 67 23.84 -12.78 -25.09
N ASN A 68 22.86 -11.88 -24.90
CA ASN A 68 22.58 -10.78 -25.82
C ASN A 68 22.87 -9.45 -25.10
N LEU A 69 23.60 -8.54 -25.76
CA LEU A 69 23.88 -7.18 -25.26
C LEU A 69 22.60 -6.40 -24.93
N TYR A 70 21.47 -6.69 -25.57
CA TYR A 70 20.20 -6.08 -25.21
C TYR A 70 19.77 -6.41 -23.76
N ALA A 71 20.07 -7.62 -23.28
CA ALA A 71 19.80 -7.99 -21.88
C ALA A 71 20.72 -7.24 -20.90
N ALA A 72 21.93 -6.89 -21.34
CA ALA A 72 22.88 -6.10 -20.55
C ALA A 72 22.38 -4.66 -20.32
N MET A 73 21.55 -4.11 -21.21
CA MET A 73 21.01 -2.76 -21.07
C MET A 73 20.10 -2.58 -19.84
N SER A 74 19.59 -3.67 -19.26
CA SER A 74 18.81 -3.67 -18.01
C SER A 74 19.62 -4.04 -16.76
N ALA A 75 20.93 -4.26 -16.90
CA ALA A 75 21.78 -4.60 -15.76
C ALA A 75 21.90 -3.43 -14.77
N LEU A 76 21.96 -3.74 -13.49
CA LEU A 76 22.27 -2.76 -12.45
C LEU A 76 23.77 -2.58 -12.32
N GLU A 77 24.19 -1.35 -12.05
CA GLU A 77 25.57 -1.01 -11.75
C GLU A 77 25.74 -0.85 -10.23
N ILE A 78 26.61 -1.67 -9.66
CA ILE A 78 26.94 -1.63 -8.22
C ILE A 78 27.77 -0.35 -7.96
N MET A 79 27.53 0.30 -6.82
CA MET A 79 28.12 1.59 -6.43
C MET A 79 27.67 2.83 -7.22
N ASP A 80 26.75 2.71 -8.19
CA ASP A 80 26.07 3.88 -8.77
C ASP A 80 24.87 4.28 -7.88
N PRO A 81 24.83 5.50 -7.29
CA PRO A 81 23.70 5.97 -6.47
C PRO A 81 22.32 5.92 -7.13
N LYS A 82 22.25 5.90 -8.46
CA LYS A 82 21.00 5.85 -9.22
C LYS A 82 20.57 4.43 -9.59
N MET A 83 21.47 3.45 -9.57
CA MET A 83 21.21 2.08 -10.03
C MET A 83 21.33 1.05 -8.89
N ASP A 84 22.13 1.35 -7.86
CA ASP A 84 22.36 0.50 -6.70
C ASP A 84 21.42 0.89 -5.55
N SER A 85 20.45 0.05 -5.23
CA SER A 85 19.57 0.27 -4.08
C SER A 85 20.27 0.03 -2.74
N GLY A 86 21.38 -0.71 -2.73
CA GLY A 86 22.14 -1.05 -1.53
C GLY A 86 22.90 0.13 -0.93
N ILE A 87 23.27 1.13 -1.74
CA ILE A 87 24.02 2.31 -1.28
C ILE A 87 23.14 3.34 -0.56
N ALA A 88 21.84 3.37 -0.87
CA ALA A 88 20.88 4.31 -0.30
C ALA A 88 20.22 3.79 1.00
N CYS A 89 20.60 2.59 1.46
CA CYS A 89 19.99 1.93 2.59
C CYS A 89 20.65 2.38 3.90
N LYS A 90 19.84 2.93 4.83
CA LYS A 90 20.34 3.38 6.14
C LYS A 90 20.62 2.21 7.09
N TYR A 91 19.86 1.13 6.97
CA TYR A 91 19.94 -0.05 7.85
C TYR A 91 20.02 -1.36 7.05
N TYR A 92 20.91 -2.27 7.44
CA TYR A 92 21.07 -3.58 6.81
C TYR A 92 20.07 -4.63 7.30
N SER A 93 19.48 -4.44 8.48
CA SER A 93 18.38 -5.29 8.94
C SER A 93 17.40 -4.54 9.83
N LEU A 94 16.25 -5.16 10.09
CA LEU A 94 15.26 -4.64 11.03
C LEU A 94 15.86 -4.57 12.44
N GLU A 95 16.63 -5.58 12.84
CA GLU A 95 17.28 -5.67 14.14
C GLU A 95 18.27 -4.52 14.34
N GLU A 96 19.08 -4.19 13.34
CA GLU A 96 20.00 -3.04 13.40
C GLU A 96 19.25 -1.71 13.55
N ALA A 97 18.17 -1.51 12.80
CA ALA A 97 17.34 -0.31 12.93
C ALA A 97 16.73 -0.19 14.34
N ILE A 98 16.41 -1.32 14.96
CA ILE A 98 15.87 -1.38 16.31
C ILE A 98 16.95 -1.06 17.35
N GLU A 99 18.15 -1.61 17.19
CA GLU A 99 19.31 -1.35 18.06
C GLU A 99 19.74 0.13 18.01
N ASP A 100 19.67 0.75 16.83
CA ASP A 100 19.90 2.20 16.63
C ASP A 100 18.77 3.08 17.23
N GLY A 101 17.68 2.47 17.71
CA GLY A 101 16.57 3.18 18.33
C GLY A 101 15.62 3.86 17.33
N ALA A 102 15.59 3.41 16.07
CA ALA A 102 14.71 4.00 15.04
C ALA A 102 13.21 3.79 15.34
N ALA A 103 12.86 2.74 16.09
CA ALA A 103 11.50 2.43 16.54
C ALA A 103 11.49 2.09 18.06
N PRO A 104 11.52 3.12 18.92
CA PRO A 104 11.57 2.96 20.37
C PRO A 104 10.20 2.51 20.92
N ILE A 105 10.23 1.64 21.93
CA ILE A 105 9.05 1.21 22.68
C ILE A 105 9.44 1.14 24.17
N PRO A 106 8.82 1.93 25.07
CA PRO A 106 7.82 2.99 24.82
C PRO A 106 8.36 4.11 23.91
N ILE A 107 7.47 4.84 23.23
CA ILE A 107 7.88 5.84 22.22
C ILE A 107 8.54 7.04 22.92
N SER A 108 8.01 7.43 24.08
CA SER A 108 8.62 8.41 24.97
C SER A 108 8.35 8.09 26.42
N VAL A 109 9.25 8.54 27.31
CA VAL A 109 9.04 8.50 28.77
C VAL A 109 7.95 9.51 29.18
N ASP A 110 7.83 10.61 28.44
CA ASP A 110 6.77 11.61 28.65
C ASP A 110 5.47 11.18 27.97
N LYS A 111 4.44 10.89 28.77
CA LYS A 111 3.12 10.44 28.29
C LYS A 111 2.49 11.38 27.27
N THR A 112 2.68 12.70 27.41
CA THR A 112 2.15 13.68 26.44
C THR A 112 2.83 13.55 25.08
N THR A 113 4.15 13.38 25.07
CA THR A 113 4.92 13.15 23.85
C THR A 113 4.61 11.78 23.25
N ASP A 114 4.45 10.75 24.06
CA ASP A 114 4.13 9.38 23.64
C ASP A 114 2.79 9.30 22.87
N VAL A 115 1.73 9.91 23.42
CA VAL A 115 0.42 10.00 22.74
C VAL A 115 0.49 10.82 21.45
N ARG A 116 1.23 11.94 21.47
CA ARG A 116 1.41 12.78 20.28
C ARG A 116 2.12 12.01 19.16
N CYS A 117 3.24 11.35 19.48
CA CYS A 117 3.98 10.54 18.52
C CYS A 117 3.15 9.36 18.02
N THR A 118 2.33 8.73 18.87
CA THR A 118 1.38 7.70 18.45
C THR A 118 0.41 8.22 17.40
N ILE A 119 -0.17 9.42 17.60
CA ILE A 119 -1.05 10.06 16.62
C ILE A 119 -0.31 10.35 15.30
N ASP A 120 0.92 10.84 15.38
CA ASP A 120 1.75 11.13 14.20
C ASP A 120 2.07 9.85 13.39
N ILE A 121 2.34 8.73 14.08
CA ILE A 121 2.52 7.40 13.47
C ILE A 121 1.22 6.96 12.78
N MET A 122 0.06 7.10 13.45
CA MET A 122 -1.25 6.76 12.86
C MET A 122 -1.54 7.57 11.59
N ASP A 123 -1.26 8.87 11.61
CA ASP A 123 -1.48 9.77 10.47
C ASP A 123 -0.56 9.44 9.28
N HIS A 124 0.72 9.19 9.53
CA HIS A 124 1.64 8.80 8.47
C HIS A 124 1.29 7.42 7.89
N LEU A 125 0.86 6.47 8.73
CA LEU A 125 0.34 5.18 8.26
C LEU A 125 -0.88 5.32 7.34
N LEU A 126 -1.82 6.21 7.68
CA LEU A 126 -2.95 6.53 6.80
C LEU A 126 -2.47 7.04 5.43
N ALA A 127 -1.47 7.92 5.41
CA ALA A 127 -0.91 8.43 4.15
C ALA A 127 -0.18 7.34 3.35
N CYS A 128 0.57 6.44 4.02
CA CYS A 128 1.23 5.30 3.39
C CYS A 128 0.25 4.29 2.80
N GLU A 129 -0.88 4.04 3.47
CA GLU A 129 -1.91 3.10 3.02
C GLU A 129 -2.54 3.54 1.70
N VAL A 130 -2.93 4.82 1.59
CA VAL A 130 -3.42 5.39 0.32
C VAL A 130 -2.44 5.10 -0.82
N PHE A 131 -1.16 5.31 -0.53
CA PHE A 131 -0.12 5.13 -1.53
C PHE A 131 0.06 3.66 -1.92
N SER A 132 0.01 2.73 -0.96
CA SER A 132 0.06 1.28 -1.23
C SER A 132 -1.14 0.80 -2.05
N ILE A 133 -2.33 1.35 -1.80
CA ILE A 133 -3.53 1.04 -2.59
C ILE A 133 -3.34 1.51 -4.05
N CYS A 134 -2.80 2.72 -4.25
CA CYS A 134 -2.46 3.24 -5.58
C CYS A 134 -1.34 2.45 -6.28
N PHE A 135 -0.37 1.89 -5.54
CA PHE A 135 0.66 1.04 -6.12
C PHE A 135 0.12 -0.26 -6.66
N LEU A 136 -0.80 -0.90 -5.91
CA LEU A 136 -1.48 -2.09 -6.39
C LEU A 136 -1.97 -1.83 -7.81
N ALA A 137 -2.69 -0.71 -8.02
CA ALA A 137 -3.25 -0.28 -9.30
C ALA A 137 -2.24 -0.23 -10.46
N CYS A 138 -0.97 0.09 -10.16
CA CYS A 138 0.10 0.17 -11.15
C CYS A 138 0.61 -1.21 -11.57
N THR A 139 0.72 -2.17 -10.65
CA THR A 139 1.13 -3.56 -10.97
C THR A 139 0.07 -4.31 -11.78
N PHE A 140 -1.22 -3.90 -11.72
CA PHE A 140 -2.29 -4.42 -12.61
C PHE A 140 -2.07 -4.12 -14.09
N ARG A 141 -1.20 -3.17 -14.43
CA ARG A 141 -1.02 -2.75 -15.82
C ARG A 141 0.02 -3.59 -16.58
N ILE A 142 0.84 -4.40 -15.91
CA ILE A 142 1.94 -5.14 -16.56
C ILE A 142 1.45 -6.35 -17.37
N VAL A 143 0.31 -6.97 -17.03
CA VAL A 143 -0.23 -8.11 -17.80
C VAL A 143 -1.12 -7.65 -18.97
N TYR A 144 -1.74 -6.48 -18.89
CA TYR A 144 -2.57 -5.92 -19.98
C TYR A 144 -1.76 -5.16 -21.05
N LEU A 145 -0.44 -5.01 -20.88
CA LEU A 145 0.43 -4.20 -21.76
C LEU A 145 1.06 -4.95 -22.94
N ILE A 146 0.36 -5.94 -23.52
CA ILE A 146 0.65 -6.40 -24.89
C ILE A 146 -0.37 -5.85 -25.91
N ILE A 147 -1.47 -5.24 -25.46
CA ILE A 147 -2.48 -4.69 -26.38
C ILE A 147 -2.76 -3.23 -26.04
N LEU A 148 -2.47 -2.34 -27.00
CA LEU A 148 -2.79 -0.91 -27.08
C LEU A 148 -1.87 0.07 -26.33
N SER A 149 -0.73 0.31 -26.98
CA SER A 149 -0.29 1.62 -27.50
C SER A 149 -0.89 2.89 -26.87
N PHE A 150 -0.01 3.78 -26.41
CA PHE A 150 -0.19 5.23 -26.36
C PHE A 150 -1.42 5.75 -25.60
N ASP A 151 -1.29 5.84 -24.26
CA ASP A 151 -1.72 6.99 -23.43
C ASP A 151 -1.95 6.55 -21.98
N MET A 152 -0.91 6.70 -21.16
CA MET A 152 -0.98 7.21 -19.78
C MET A 152 0.45 7.38 -19.28
N GLN A 153 1.21 8.25 -19.94
CA GLN A 153 2.63 8.50 -19.66
C GLN A 153 2.86 9.26 -18.33
N ALA A 154 1.81 9.54 -17.54
CA ALA A 154 1.92 10.43 -16.37
C ALA A 154 1.77 9.74 -15.00
N THR A 155 1.38 8.46 -14.93
CA THR A 155 1.09 7.81 -13.62
C THR A 155 2.04 6.67 -13.28
N TRP A 156 2.85 6.23 -14.25
CA TRP A 156 3.91 5.25 -13.98
C TRP A 156 5.01 5.79 -13.05
N HIS A 157 5.12 7.11 -12.92
CA HIS A 157 6.14 7.78 -12.11
C HIS A 157 5.82 7.90 -10.61
N LYS A 158 4.68 7.37 -10.11
CA LYS A 158 4.24 7.61 -8.72
C LYS A 158 3.78 6.37 -7.94
N GLY A 159 4.09 5.15 -8.37
CA GLY A 159 3.74 3.93 -7.62
C GLY A 159 4.98 3.25 -7.02
N HIS A 160 4.99 2.99 -5.70
CA HIS A 160 6.05 2.28 -4.96
C HIS A 160 5.49 1.08 -4.20
N SER A 161 6.30 0.02 -4.04
CA SER A 161 5.84 -1.25 -3.46
C SER A 161 5.26 -1.14 -2.05
N LEU A 162 4.41 -2.12 -1.67
CA LEU A 162 3.92 -2.27 -0.30
C LEU A 162 5.08 -2.31 0.72
N ALA A 163 6.18 -2.95 0.34
CA ALA A 163 7.44 -3.02 1.08
C ALA A 163 8.02 -1.63 1.39
N GLN A 164 7.88 -0.72 0.44
CA GLN A 164 8.46 0.62 0.45
C GLN A 164 7.52 1.70 1.02
N THR A 165 6.26 1.36 1.33
CA THR A 165 5.22 2.32 1.73
C THR A 165 4.70 2.01 3.12
N VAL A 166 3.68 1.14 3.27
CA VAL A 166 3.13 0.75 4.57
C VAL A 166 4.17 0.02 5.42
N TYR A 167 4.98 -0.85 4.82
CA TYR A 167 6.04 -1.58 5.51
C TYR A 167 7.37 -0.80 5.63
N SER A 168 7.39 0.48 5.27
CA SER A 168 8.42 1.38 5.81
C SER A 168 8.26 1.56 7.32
N CYS A 169 7.07 1.32 7.86
CA CYS A 169 6.80 1.33 9.29
C CYS A 169 7.45 0.13 9.96
N LEU A 170 8.48 0.38 10.76
CA LEU A 170 9.20 -0.62 11.54
C LEU A 170 8.27 -1.33 12.56
N TYR A 171 7.27 -0.61 13.08
CA TYR A 171 6.26 -1.18 13.99
C TYR A 171 5.35 -2.22 13.32
N LEU A 172 5.13 -2.12 11.98
CA LEU A 172 4.36 -3.10 11.22
C LEU A 172 5.19 -4.31 10.79
N LEU A 173 6.51 -4.15 10.62
CA LEU A 173 7.41 -5.25 10.31
C LEU A 173 7.53 -6.25 11.47
N GLN A 174 7.39 -5.80 12.72
CA GLN A 174 7.42 -6.66 13.91
C GLN A 174 6.36 -6.27 14.94
N THR A 175 5.11 -6.66 14.70
CA THR A 175 3.97 -6.29 15.56
C THR A 175 4.02 -6.87 16.98
N GLU A 176 4.74 -7.97 17.20
CA GLU A 176 4.93 -8.53 18.56
C GLU A 176 5.60 -7.55 19.52
N ARG A 177 6.47 -6.67 19.01
CA ARG A 177 7.16 -5.65 19.84
C ARG A 177 6.23 -4.57 20.36
N THR A 178 5.13 -4.28 19.67
CA THR A 178 4.18 -3.23 20.10
C THR A 178 3.22 -3.71 21.18
N SER A 179 3.25 -4.99 21.57
CA SER A 179 2.32 -5.61 22.53
C SER A 179 2.20 -4.86 23.87
N SER A 180 3.27 -4.21 24.34
CA SER A 180 3.28 -3.38 25.55
C SER A 180 2.53 -2.04 25.39
N HIS A 181 2.32 -1.58 24.16
CA HIS A 181 1.65 -0.33 23.83
C HIS A 181 0.32 -0.60 23.09
N ALA A 182 -0.75 -0.82 23.85
CA ALA A 182 -2.05 -1.29 23.35
C ALA A 182 -2.66 -0.45 22.19
N LEU A 183 -2.52 0.89 22.24
CA LEU A 183 -3.02 1.80 21.19
C LEU A 183 -2.38 1.53 19.83
N LEU A 184 -1.05 1.65 19.76
CA LEU A 184 -0.26 1.37 18.57
C LEU A 184 -0.43 -0.08 18.09
N HIS A 185 -0.38 -1.05 18.99
CA HIS A 185 -0.50 -2.47 18.63
C HIS A 185 -1.84 -2.80 17.96
N SER A 186 -2.95 -2.39 18.58
CA SER A 186 -4.28 -2.62 18.02
C SER A 186 -4.46 -1.92 16.67
N TYR A 187 -3.92 -0.70 16.52
CA TYR A 187 -3.98 0.03 15.26
C TYR A 187 -3.16 -0.64 14.15
N CYS A 188 -1.92 -1.06 14.45
CA CYS A 188 -1.05 -1.79 13.54
C CYS A 188 -1.68 -3.10 13.06
N LYS A 189 -2.24 -3.91 13.97
CA LYS A 189 -2.93 -5.16 13.63
C LYS A 189 -4.12 -4.93 12.68
N VAL A 190 -4.92 -3.88 12.91
CA VAL A 190 -6.08 -3.59 12.03
C VAL A 190 -5.63 -3.08 10.67
N ILE A 191 -4.52 -2.34 10.59
CA ILE A 191 -3.93 -1.96 9.29
C ILE A 191 -3.49 -3.18 8.52
N GLN A 192 -2.79 -4.15 9.15
CA GLN A 192 -2.38 -5.38 8.46
C GLN A 192 -3.59 -6.12 7.87
N GLU A 193 -4.65 -6.31 8.66
CA GLU A 193 -5.88 -6.94 8.19
C GLU A 193 -6.60 -6.12 7.10
N THR A 194 -6.56 -4.78 7.19
CA THR A 194 -7.11 -3.90 6.16
C THR A 194 -6.34 -4.04 4.85
N CYS A 195 -5.01 -4.01 4.90
CA CYS A 195 -4.16 -4.21 3.73
C CYS A 195 -4.36 -5.59 3.11
N LYS A 196 -4.44 -6.64 3.94
CA LYS A 196 -4.75 -8.01 3.50
C LYS A 196 -6.11 -8.11 2.82
N GLU A 197 -7.13 -7.48 3.38
CA GLU A 197 -8.48 -7.47 2.81
C GLU A 197 -8.50 -6.77 1.45
N VAL A 198 -7.87 -5.60 1.33
CA VAL A 198 -7.73 -4.89 0.05
C VAL A 198 -6.96 -5.74 -0.96
N LEU A 199 -5.81 -6.31 -0.57
CA LEU A 199 -5.03 -7.20 -1.44
C LEU A 199 -5.88 -8.38 -1.94
N SER A 200 -6.64 -9.01 -1.04
CA SER A 200 -7.49 -10.14 -1.36
C SER A 200 -8.62 -9.75 -2.31
N VAL A 201 -9.30 -8.62 -2.09
CA VAL A 201 -10.34 -8.12 -2.99
C VAL A 201 -9.78 -7.87 -4.39
N VAL A 202 -8.62 -7.24 -4.49
CA VAL A 202 -8.07 -6.92 -5.80
C VAL A 202 -7.50 -8.18 -6.48
N SER A 203 -7.01 -9.16 -5.72
CA SER A 203 -6.62 -10.49 -6.22
C SER A 203 -7.82 -11.29 -6.72
N ASP A 204 -8.92 -11.33 -5.95
CA ASP A 204 -10.15 -12.05 -6.32
C ASP A 204 -10.76 -11.49 -7.62
N ALA A 205 -10.62 -10.18 -7.84
CA ALA A 205 -11.03 -9.52 -9.08
C ALA A 205 -10.17 -9.92 -10.31
N ARG A 206 -8.98 -10.52 -10.16
CA ARG A 206 -8.08 -10.79 -11.31
C ARG A 206 -8.44 -11.99 -12.19
N THR A 207 -9.31 -12.91 -11.75
CA THR A 207 -9.58 -14.18 -12.45
C THR A 207 -8.29 -14.90 -12.92
N HIS A 208 -7.66 -15.68 -12.00
CA HIS A 208 -6.41 -16.47 -12.13
C HIS A 208 -5.12 -15.64 -11.87
N GLU A 209 -4.10 -16.01 -11.07
CA GLU A 209 -3.66 -17.24 -10.37
C GLU A 209 -3.18 -16.92 -8.93
N GLU A 210 -3.16 -17.90 -8.03
CA GLU A 210 -2.77 -17.76 -6.60
C GLU A 210 -1.30 -17.33 -6.38
N GLU A 211 -0.43 -17.41 -7.41
CA GLU A 211 0.97 -16.97 -7.37
C GLU A 211 1.14 -15.43 -7.28
N ASP A 212 0.08 -14.67 -7.57
CA ASP A 212 0.12 -13.21 -7.55
C ASP A 212 0.18 -12.64 -6.11
N LEU A 213 -0.47 -13.24 -5.11
CA LEU A 213 -0.52 -12.65 -3.76
C LEU A 213 0.85 -12.68 -3.06
N PHE A 214 1.64 -13.74 -3.29
CA PHE A 214 3.00 -13.88 -2.77
C PHE A 214 3.96 -12.90 -3.45
N THR A 215 3.81 -12.72 -4.76
CA THR A 215 4.57 -11.74 -5.56
C THR A 215 4.24 -10.29 -5.15
N MET A 216 2.96 -10.01 -4.84
CA MET A 216 2.49 -8.66 -4.49
C MET A 216 2.85 -8.24 -3.06
N SER A 217 3.07 -9.22 -2.17
CA SER A 217 3.44 -8.98 -0.77
C SER A 217 4.94 -9.07 -0.50
N TYR A 218 5.75 -9.53 -1.46
CA TYR A 218 7.20 -9.72 -1.30
C TYR A 218 7.59 -10.55 -0.06
N GLY A 219 6.72 -11.46 0.39
CA GLY A 219 6.91 -12.24 1.61
C GLY A 219 6.77 -11.45 2.92
N LEU A 220 6.24 -10.23 2.89
CA LEU A 220 6.02 -9.39 4.07
C LEU A 220 4.94 -9.98 5.00
N PRO A 221 5.04 -9.73 6.32
CA PRO A 221 4.12 -10.30 7.29
C PRO A 221 2.76 -9.61 7.22
N LEU A 222 1.87 -10.09 6.34
CA LEU A 222 0.48 -9.62 6.19
C LEU A 222 -0.51 -10.23 7.21
N GLY A 223 0.00 -10.61 8.39
CA GLY A 223 -0.77 -11.23 9.45
C GLY A 223 -0.80 -12.75 9.37
N GLY A 224 -0.53 -13.40 10.51
CA GLY A 224 -0.74 -14.84 10.71
C GLY A 224 -2.22 -15.16 10.89
N ASN A 225 -2.58 -16.43 10.61
CA ASN A 225 -3.92 -17.04 10.71
C ASN A 225 -4.99 -16.25 11.49
N GLY A 226 -5.93 -15.64 10.75
CA GLY A 226 -7.29 -15.29 11.19
C GLY A 226 -7.48 -14.77 12.61
N ASP A 227 -6.82 -13.67 12.99
CA ASP A 227 -7.00 -13.10 14.32
C ASP A 227 -8.33 -12.31 14.37
N GLU A 228 -9.46 -13.01 14.56
CA GLU A 228 -10.75 -12.42 14.97
C GLU A 228 -10.59 -11.51 16.21
N LYS A 229 -9.48 -11.67 16.94
CA LYS A 229 -9.06 -10.86 18.09
C LYS A 229 -8.67 -9.43 17.74
N CYS A 230 -8.22 -9.14 16.51
CA CYS A 230 -7.73 -7.82 16.11
C CYS A 230 -8.76 -6.70 16.36
N LEU A 231 -10.01 -6.92 15.92
CA LEU A 231 -11.12 -5.99 16.20
C LEU A 231 -11.49 -5.94 17.68
N SER A 232 -11.42 -7.06 18.40
CA SER A 232 -11.72 -7.09 19.84
C SER A 232 -10.75 -6.21 20.63
N MET A 233 -9.47 -6.22 20.26
CA MET A 233 -8.43 -5.38 20.85
C MET A 233 -8.67 -3.90 20.54
N LEU A 234 -8.96 -3.58 19.28
CA LEU A 234 -9.28 -2.20 18.88
C LEU A 234 -10.51 -1.67 19.64
N ASN A 235 -11.57 -2.48 19.77
CA ASN A 235 -12.77 -2.11 20.52
C ASN A 235 -12.49 -1.90 22.01
N ALA A 236 -11.65 -2.73 22.63
CA ALA A 236 -11.26 -2.57 24.04
C ALA A 236 -10.49 -1.27 24.28
N VAL A 237 -9.58 -0.93 23.36
CA VAL A 237 -8.83 0.32 23.39
C VAL A 237 -9.76 1.52 23.15
N GLU A 238 -10.64 1.46 22.15
CA GLU A 238 -11.62 2.52 21.90
C GLU A 238 -12.56 2.76 23.09
N GLU A 239 -13.05 1.71 23.74
CA GLU A 239 -13.92 1.83 24.91
C GLU A 239 -13.16 2.43 26.09
N THR A 240 -11.88 2.09 26.25
CA THR A 240 -11.01 2.68 27.29
C THR A 240 -10.83 4.19 27.07
N VAL A 241 -10.49 4.61 25.86
CA VAL A 241 -10.38 6.04 25.52
C VAL A 241 -11.75 6.75 25.58
N SER A 242 -12.85 6.06 25.26
CA SER A 242 -14.21 6.60 25.37
C SER A 242 -14.64 6.79 26.83
N ARG A 243 -14.24 5.88 27.73
CA ARG A 243 -14.43 6.04 29.18
C ARG A 243 -13.62 7.21 29.73
N GLN A 244 -12.35 7.34 29.32
CA GLN A 244 -11.51 8.50 29.65
C GLN A 244 -12.16 9.81 29.22
N LEU A 245 -12.59 9.93 27.96
CA LEU A 245 -13.26 11.13 27.46
C LEU A 245 -14.53 11.48 28.26
N ARG A 246 -15.33 10.48 28.64
CA ARG A 246 -16.52 10.68 29.48
C ARG A 246 -16.15 11.17 30.89
N ALA A 247 -15.10 10.60 31.48
CA ALA A 247 -14.58 11.03 32.78
C ALA A 247 -14.06 12.47 32.76
N CYS A 248 -13.33 12.87 31.71
CA CYS A 248 -12.88 14.26 31.53
C CYS A 248 -14.05 15.24 31.52
N LYS A 249 -15.10 14.94 30.74
CA LYS A 249 -16.30 15.78 30.65
C LYS A 249 -17.04 15.86 31.98
N ALA A 250 -17.19 14.75 32.70
CA ALA A 250 -17.83 14.72 34.01
C ALA A 250 -17.05 15.50 35.07
N SER A 251 -15.72 15.50 35.00
CA SER A 251 -14.87 16.24 35.95
C SER A 251 -14.99 17.77 35.82
N SER A 252 -15.26 18.28 34.61
CA SER A 252 -15.52 19.70 34.35
C SER A 252 -16.83 20.21 35.00
N SER A 253 -17.76 19.28 35.27
CA SER A 253 -19.04 19.51 35.95
C SER A 253 -19.02 18.89 37.36
N LYS A 254 -18.30 19.51 38.32
CA LYS A 254 -18.22 19.15 39.76
C LYS A 254 -18.86 17.78 40.14
N LYS A 255 -18.05 16.72 40.29
CA LYS A 255 -18.05 15.72 41.41
C LYS A 255 -17.35 14.40 41.02
N ARG A 256 -16.34 14.06 41.83
CA ARG A 256 -15.59 12.78 41.98
C ARG A 256 -14.66 12.35 40.84
N VAL A 257 -13.37 12.30 41.19
CA VAL A 257 -12.29 11.58 40.53
C VAL A 257 -12.57 10.08 40.64
N SER A 258 -12.66 9.39 39.51
CA SER A 258 -12.65 7.92 39.46
C SER A 258 -11.18 7.49 39.45
N GLU A 259 -10.69 6.88 40.53
CA GLU A 259 -9.27 6.53 40.74
C GLU A 259 -8.74 5.42 39.80
N ASP A 260 -9.60 4.72 39.07
CA ASP A 260 -9.23 3.55 38.25
C ASP A 260 -8.89 3.85 36.78
N ILE A 261 -8.87 5.12 36.35
CA ILE A 261 -8.59 5.47 34.94
C ILE A 261 -7.25 6.18 34.83
N GLU A 262 -6.24 5.47 34.34
CA GLU A 262 -4.93 6.05 34.04
C GLU A 262 -5.07 7.12 32.94
N PRO A 263 -4.58 8.36 33.14
CA PRO A 263 -4.64 9.40 32.13
C PRO A 263 -3.70 9.09 30.96
N LEU A 264 -4.12 9.44 29.75
CA LEU A 264 -3.33 9.28 28.54
C LEU A 264 -2.09 10.18 28.55
N GLN A 265 -2.19 11.35 29.17
CA GLN A 265 -1.08 12.29 29.22
C GLN A 265 -1.02 13.11 30.50
N ASN A 266 0.08 13.86 30.66
CA ASN A 266 0.45 14.46 31.94
C ASN A 266 -0.34 15.73 32.28
N ASN A 267 -0.92 16.42 31.29
CA ASN A 267 -1.61 17.69 31.49
C ASN A 267 -3.15 17.56 31.37
N PRO A 268 -3.92 17.61 32.46
CA PRO A 268 -5.37 17.34 32.44
C PRO A 268 -6.16 18.24 31.47
N ASP A 269 -5.71 19.48 31.21
CA ASP A 269 -6.40 20.42 30.30
C ASP A 269 -6.35 19.98 28.84
N LEU A 270 -5.39 19.12 28.49
CA LEU A 270 -5.19 18.63 27.12
C LEU A 270 -5.86 17.27 26.86
N GLU A 271 -6.35 16.63 27.93
CA GLU A 271 -6.79 15.24 27.90
C GLU A 271 -7.97 15.05 26.97
N GLU A 272 -8.94 15.96 27.02
CA GLU A 272 -10.12 15.93 26.16
C GLU A 272 -9.73 16.01 24.67
N GLY A 273 -8.75 16.84 24.33
CA GLY A 273 -8.30 17.03 22.96
C GLY A 273 -7.59 15.80 22.39
N TYR A 274 -6.69 15.20 23.16
CA TYR A 274 -6.01 13.97 22.77
C TYR A 274 -6.95 12.77 22.68
N CYS A 275 -7.88 12.63 23.63
CA CYS A 275 -8.92 11.60 23.57
C CYS A 275 -9.76 11.72 22.30
N LYS A 276 -10.21 12.94 21.94
CA LYS A 276 -10.97 13.18 20.70
C LYS A 276 -10.14 12.84 19.46
N ALA A 277 -8.88 13.25 19.43
CA ALA A 277 -7.97 13.01 18.31
C ALA A 277 -7.68 11.51 18.09
N LEU A 278 -7.53 10.73 19.16
CA LEU A 278 -7.36 9.28 19.08
C LEU A 278 -8.66 8.58 18.66
N LEU A 279 -9.78 8.93 19.29
CA LEU A 279 -11.06 8.25 19.03
C LEU A 279 -11.50 8.36 17.57
N CYS A 280 -11.34 9.52 16.93
CA CYS A 280 -11.73 9.65 15.53
C CYS A 280 -10.89 8.77 14.60
N ARG A 281 -9.59 8.61 14.86
CA ARG A 281 -8.69 7.73 14.10
C ARG A 281 -9.01 6.25 14.32
N LEU A 282 -9.26 5.85 15.57
CA LEU A 282 -9.63 4.48 15.92
C LEU A 282 -10.99 4.10 15.31
N ARG A 283 -11.99 4.98 15.41
CA ARG A 283 -13.33 4.77 14.85
C ARG A 283 -13.34 4.76 13.34
N PHE A 284 -12.62 5.68 12.70
CA PHE A 284 -12.43 5.66 11.25
C PHE A 284 -11.88 4.30 10.82
N ARG A 285 -10.80 3.84 11.45
CA ARG A 285 -10.15 2.56 11.14
C ARG A 285 -11.10 1.38 11.32
N LYS A 286 -11.83 1.34 12.44
CA LYS A 286 -12.84 0.32 12.73
C LYS A 286 -13.93 0.27 11.66
N HIS A 287 -14.52 1.42 11.34
CA HIS A 287 -15.60 1.51 10.36
C HIS A 287 -15.14 1.19 8.94
N PHE A 288 -13.91 1.60 8.59
CA PHE A 288 -13.32 1.30 7.29
C PHE A 288 -13.10 -0.21 7.11
N TYR A 289 -12.56 -0.89 8.14
CA TYR A 289 -12.45 -2.34 8.12
C TYR A 289 -13.81 -3.04 7.99
N HIS A 290 -14.81 -2.63 8.79
CA HIS A 290 -16.16 -3.19 8.68
C HIS A 290 -16.84 -2.93 7.34
N LEU A 291 -16.54 -1.81 6.68
CA LEU A 291 -17.01 -1.52 5.33
C LEU A 291 -16.50 -2.56 4.34
N LEU A 292 -15.18 -2.81 4.31
CA LEU A 292 -14.57 -3.77 3.39
C LEU A 292 -15.17 -5.18 3.59
N ILE A 293 -15.28 -5.63 4.83
CA ILE A 293 -15.89 -6.92 5.18
C ILE A 293 -17.38 -6.97 4.79
N SER A 294 -18.12 -5.87 4.96
CA SER A 294 -19.54 -5.81 4.58
C SER A 294 -19.72 -5.92 3.07
N MET A 295 -18.88 -5.23 2.28
CA MET A 295 -18.93 -5.29 0.83
C MET A 295 -18.53 -6.65 0.25
N ARG A 296 -17.75 -7.44 0.98
CA ARG A 296 -17.38 -8.80 0.58
C ARG A 296 -18.50 -9.82 0.73
N ARG A 297 -19.58 -9.50 1.44
CA ARG A 297 -20.70 -10.42 1.62
C ARG A 297 -21.34 -10.76 0.26
N PRO A 298 -21.59 -12.05 -0.04
CA PRO A 298 -22.10 -12.46 -1.34
C PRO A 298 -23.49 -11.90 -1.60
N GLN A 299 -23.81 -11.70 -2.88
CA GLN A 299 -25.11 -11.21 -3.37
C GLN A 299 -25.53 -9.84 -2.81
N GLY A 300 -24.56 -9.00 -2.42
CA GLY A 300 -24.80 -7.64 -1.92
C GLY A 300 -25.51 -7.56 -0.56
N ARG A 301 -25.55 -8.66 0.21
CA ARG A 301 -26.22 -8.70 1.52
C ARG A 301 -25.64 -7.74 2.57
N GLY A 302 -24.46 -7.17 2.31
CA GLY A 302 -23.83 -6.18 3.19
C GLY A 302 -23.86 -4.74 2.70
N LEU A 303 -24.46 -4.43 1.53
CA LEU A 303 -24.39 -3.07 0.96
C LEU A 303 -25.06 -2.01 1.85
N GLU A 304 -26.22 -2.33 2.46
CA GLU A 304 -26.89 -1.40 3.37
C GLU A 304 -26.08 -1.11 4.65
N LEU A 305 -25.44 -2.14 5.20
CA LEU A 305 -24.55 -1.99 6.35
C LEU A 305 -23.29 -1.22 5.95
N GLY A 306 -22.77 -1.48 4.75
CA GLY A 306 -21.69 -0.72 4.13
C GLY A 306 -21.97 0.78 4.09
N ARG A 307 -23.16 1.20 3.61
CA ARG A 307 -23.55 2.62 3.61
C ARG A 307 -23.56 3.27 5.00
N LYS A 308 -24.01 2.53 6.03
CA LYS A 308 -23.95 3.03 7.42
C LYS A 308 -22.50 3.24 7.86
N HIS A 309 -21.61 2.30 7.55
CA HIS A 309 -20.18 2.44 7.86
C HIS A 309 -19.51 3.55 7.05
N ILE A 310 -19.89 3.77 5.79
CA ILE A 310 -19.40 4.88 4.97
C ILE A 310 -19.76 6.22 5.60
N ALA A 311 -21.02 6.41 5.99
CA ALA A 311 -21.47 7.64 6.65
C ALA A 311 -20.69 7.89 7.95
N SER A 312 -20.46 6.85 8.76
CA SER A 312 -19.60 6.95 9.94
C SER A 312 -18.15 7.31 9.58
N CYS A 313 -17.56 6.69 8.54
CA CYS A 313 -16.19 7.00 8.12
C CYS A 313 -16.04 8.47 7.72
N ILE A 314 -16.97 9.02 6.92
CA ILE A 314 -16.94 10.41 6.48
C ILE A 314 -17.02 11.36 7.70
N ALA A 315 -17.92 11.09 8.65
CA ALA A 315 -18.05 11.88 9.87
C ALA A 315 -16.78 11.83 10.75
N GLU A 316 -16.11 10.68 10.81
CA GLU A 316 -14.85 10.54 11.54
C GLU A 316 -13.69 11.21 10.81
N ILE A 317 -13.61 11.18 9.47
CA ILE A 317 -12.63 11.96 8.69
C ILE A 317 -12.78 13.46 8.97
N ASP A 318 -14.01 13.98 9.00
CA ASP A 318 -14.24 15.39 9.36
C ASP A 318 -13.77 15.71 10.78
N SER A 319 -13.92 14.77 11.70
CA SER A 319 -13.43 14.89 13.08
C SER A 319 -11.89 14.82 13.15
N ILE A 320 -11.26 13.98 12.33
CA ILE A 320 -9.80 13.94 12.13
C ILE A 320 -9.31 15.30 11.62
N ARG A 321 -9.97 15.87 10.60
CA ARG A 321 -9.68 17.22 10.07
C ARG A 321 -9.72 18.28 11.16
N LYS A 322 -10.80 18.32 11.94
CA LYS A 322 -10.97 19.29 13.05
C LYS A 322 -9.91 19.13 14.14
N SER A 323 -9.49 17.90 14.44
CA SER A 323 -8.45 17.63 15.45
C SER A 323 -7.08 18.21 15.07
N SER A 324 -6.80 18.45 13.79
CA SER A 324 -5.51 19.01 13.35
C SER A 324 -5.21 20.38 13.95
N VAL A 325 -6.23 21.23 14.15
CA VAL A 325 -6.05 22.56 14.74
C VAL A 325 -5.49 22.45 16.16
N PHE A 326 -6.03 21.51 16.94
CA PHE A 326 -5.55 21.21 18.30
C PHE A 326 -4.10 20.69 18.29
N LEU A 327 -3.77 19.80 17.35
CA LEU A 327 -2.45 19.18 17.25
C LEU A 327 -1.37 20.17 16.77
N ARG A 328 -1.68 20.96 15.74
CA ARG A 328 -0.76 21.98 15.18
C ARG A 328 -0.44 23.08 16.18
N ALA A 329 -1.41 23.51 16.99
CA ALA A 329 -1.19 24.50 18.04
C ALA A 329 -0.21 24.04 19.15
N ARG A 330 0.11 22.74 19.18
CA ARG A 330 0.95 22.08 20.19
C ARG A 330 2.15 21.35 19.57
N ALA A 331 2.34 21.50 18.26
CA ALA A 331 3.58 21.10 17.61
C ALA A 331 4.68 22.03 18.13
N GLN A 332 5.77 21.45 18.66
CA GLN A 332 6.89 22.25 19.14
C GLN A 332 7.49 23.03 17.95
N GLU A 333 7.91 24.28 18.18
CA GLU A 333 8.84 24.98 17.29
C GLU A 333 10.20 24.28 17.37
N ILE A 334 10.31 23.09 16.76
CA ILE A 334 11.61 22.46 16.57
C ILE A 334 12.29 23.23 15.46
N SER A 335 13.40 23.88 15.81
CA SER A 335 14.24 24.70 14.94
C SER A 335 14.46 24.05 13.57
N GLY A 336 14.00 24.74 12.53
CA GLY A 336 14.41 24.66 11.13
C GLY A 336 14.88 23.30 10.60
N GLN A 337 13.95 22.56 9.95
CA GLN A 337 14.08 22.03 8.56
C GLN A 337 13.19 20.80 8.30
N ASN A 338 12.65 20.14 9.33
CA ASN A 338 11.94 18.86 9.16
C ASN A 338 10.47 18.92 9.54
N ARG A 339 9.67 19.74 8.85
CA ARG A 339 8.19 19.67 8.93
C ARG A 339 7.71 18.57 7.98
N SER A 340 7.01 17.57 8.51
CA SER A 340 6.36 16.58 7.65
C SER A 340 5.04 17.13 7.13
N ASN A 341 4.77 16.90 5.85
CA ASN A 341 3.46 17.18 5.25
C ASN A 341 2.49 16.00 5.43
N THR A 342 2.92 14.88 6.04
CA THR A 342 2.16 13.63 6.14
C THR A 342 1.43 13.44 7.47
N THR A 343 1.59 14.34 8.45
CA THR A 343 0.97 14.23 9.79
C THR A 343 0.08 15.43 10.07
N ALA A 344 -0.94 15.27 10.93
CA ALA A 344 -1.80 16.39 11.30
C ALA A 344 -1.06 17.48 12.09
N SER A 345 -0.12 17.08 12.95
CA SER A 345 0.71 17.99 13.76
C SER A 345 1.75 18.75 12.93
N GLY A 346 2.22 18.16 11.82
CA GLY A 346 3.33 18.67 11.01
C GLY A 346 4.71 18.19 11.48
N ASN A 347 4.78 17.33 12.50
CA ASN A 347 6.03 16.71 12.95
C ASN A 347 6.40 15.50 12.09
N GLN A 348 7.69 15.17 12.01
CA GLN A 348 8.12 13.91 11.43
C GLN A 348 7.70 12.71 12.30
N PRO A 349 7.14 11.66 11.68
CA PRO A 349 6.77 10.45 12.41
C PRO A 349 8.02 9.63 12.75
N ILE A 350 7.97 8.92 13.87
CA ILE A 350 9.06 8.05 14.35
C ILE A 350 8.82 6.62 13.86
N GLY A 351 9.86 5.84 13.59
CA GLY A 351 9.73 4.41 13.24
C GLY A 351 9.43 4.14 11.78
N PHE A 352 9.82 5.02 10.87
CA PHE A 352 9.66 4.84 9.42
C PHE A 352 10.99 4.90 8.69
N ASP A 353 11.26 3.89 7.87
CA ASP A 353 12.40 3.85 6.96
C ASP A 353 11.99 3.22 5.63
N ALA A 354 11.94 4.01 4.57
CA ALA A 354 11.56 3.56 3.23
C ALA A 354 12.64 2.66 2.56
N SER A 355 13.88 2.73 3.04
CA SER A 355 15.01 2.00 2.48
C SER A 355 15.12 0.59 3.03
N ILE A 356 14.52 0.30 4.19
CA ILE A 356 14.70 -0.99 4.88
C ILE A 356 14.34 -2.22 4.05
N ASN A 357 13.32 -2.10 3.20
CA ASN A 357 12.86 -3.17 2.32
C ASN A 357 13.35 -3.02 0.86
N CYS A 358 14.30 -2.14 0.58
CA CYS A 358 14.80 -1.92 -0.78
C CYS A 358 15.42 -3.18 -1.42
N ARG A 359 15.89 -4.12 -0.59
CA ARG A 359 16.45 -5.41 -1.00
C ARG A 359 15.40 -6.49 -1.28
N LEU A 360 14.15 -6.31 -0.82
CA LEU A 360 13.04 -7.22 -1.13
C LEU A 360 12.44 -6.94 -2.51
N ALA A 361 12.61 -5.71 -3.01
CA ALA A 361 12.13 -5.34 -4.33
C ALA A 361 12.99 -6.00 -5.44
N ALA A 362 12.37 -6.25 -6.60
CA ALA A 362 13.07 -6.70 -7.79
C ALA A 362 14.25 -5.75 -8.13
N PRO A 363 15.34 -6.25 -8.75
CA PRO A 363 16.52 -5.46 -9.09
C PRO A 363 16.12 -4.36 -10.08
N THR A 364 15.76 -3.21 -9.53
CA THR A 364 15.36 -2.01 -10.26
C THR A 364 16.03 -0.82 -9.61
N PRO A 365 16.34 0.22 -10.41
CA PRO A 365 16.94 1.45 -9.89
C PRO A 365 16.18 2.01 -8.68
N PRO A 366 16.86 2.50 -7.62
CA PRO A 366 16.23 3.17 -6.50
C PRO A 366 15.32 4.31 -6.96
N ARG A 367 14.08 4.32 -6.47
CA ARG A 367 13.09 5.38 -6.77
C ARG A 367 12.75 6.13 -5.50
N ALA A 368 12.81 7.47 -5.56
CA ALA A 368 12.42 8.33 -4.45
C ALA A 368 10.89 8.24 -4.21
N ILE A 369 10.50 8.06 -2.96
CA ILE A 369 9.10 7.89 -2.54
C ILE A 369 8.55 9.21 -2.04
N GLU A 370 7.63 9.79 -2.79
CA GLU A 370 6.86 10.94 -2.33
C GLU A 370 5.53 10.50 -1.75
N ILE A 371 5.50 10.26 -0.43
CA ILE A 371 4.27 9.97 0.31
C ILE A 371 3.32 11.18 0.19
N LEU A 372 2.02 10.91 0.01
CA LEU A 372 1.01 11.95 -0.08
C LEU A 372 0.99 12.80 1.20
N SER A 373 0.68 14.08 1.03
CA SER A 373 0.41 14.93 2.19
C SER A 373 -0.84 14.42 2.92
N TRP A 374 -0.90 14.69 4.23
CA TRP A 374 -1.99 14.30 5.11
C TRP A 374 -3.35 14.78 4.58
N GLU A 375 -3.43 16.02 4.10
CA GLU A 375 -4.67 16.58 3.55
C GLU A 375 -5.11 15.81 2.28
N LYS A 376 -4.17 15.51 1.38
CA LYS A 376 -4.44 14.73 0.17
C LYS A 376 -4.83 13.29 0.49
N ALA A 377 -4.24 12.68 1.52
CA ALA A 377 -4.59 11.34 1.96
C ALA A 377 -6.04 11.29 2.47
N LEU A 378 -6.47 12.29 3.25
CA LEU A 378 -7.87 12.39 3.68
C LEU A 378 -8.83 12.64 2.51
N ASP A 379 -8.46 13.52 1.57
CA ASP A 379 -9.26 13.75 0.35
C ASP A 379 -9.42 12.47 -0.48
N TYR A 380 -8.35 11.67 -0.59
CA TYR A 380 -8.41 10.37 -1.25
C TYR A 380 -9.40 9.43 -0.56
N PHE A 381 -9.34 9.29 0.77
CA PHE A 381 -10.27 8.41 1.49
C PHE A 381 -11.73 8.88 1.34
N VAL A 382 -11.98 10.19 1.33
CA VAL A 382 -13.32 10.72 1.06
C VAL A 382 -13.79 10.34 -0.35
N LYS A 383 -12.94 10.52 -1.37
CA LYS A 383 -13.25 10.12 -2.74
C LYS A 383 -13.54 8.62 -2.82
N LEU A 384 -12.67 7.79 -2.24
CA LEU A 384 -12.83 6.34 -2.20
C LEU A 384 -14.17 5.96 -1.57
N LEU A 385 -14.51 6.54 -0.41
CA LEU A 385 -15.78 6.28 0.28
C LEU A 385 -17.00 6.69 -0.54
N GLN A 386 -16.92 7.80 -1.29
CA GLN A 386 -17.99 8.23 -2.20
C GLN A 386 -18.17 7.27 -3.38
N ASP A 387 -17.07 6.80 -3.98
CA ASP A 387 -17.10 5.80 -5.04
C ASP A 387 -17.71 4.48 -4.53
N LEU A 388 -17.34 4.04 -3.31
CA LEU A 388 -17.91 2.84 -2.68
C LEU A 388 -19.39 3.02 -2.31
N ASP A 389 -19.82 4.22 -1.91
CA ASP A 389 -21.23 4.52 -1.64
C ASP A 389 -22.06 4.42 -2.92
N HIS A 390 -21.53 4.90 -4.05
CA HIS A 390 -22.19 4.75 -5.35
C HIS A 390 -22.46 3.26 -5.66
N ILE A 391 -21.49 2.39 -5.42
CA ILE A 391 -21.66 0.92 -5.55
C ILE A 391 -22.72 0.40 -4.58
N CYS A 392 -22.67 0.82 -3.31
CA CYS A 392 -23.60 0.35 -2.29
C CYS A 392 -25.03 0.88 -2.44
N SER A 393 -25.20 1.96 -3.22
CA SER A 393 -26.51 2.53 -3.57
C SER A 393 -27.20 1.80 -4.72
N TYR A 394 -26.47 0.97 -5.46
CA TYR A 394 -26.99 0.29 -6.64
C TYR A 394 -27.98 -0.82 -6.27
N THR A 395 -29.18 -0.76 -6.86
CA THR A 395 -30.17 -1.83 -6.76
C THR A 395 -29.77 -2.95 -7.72
N LEU A 396 -29.61 -4.17 -7.19
CA LEU A 396 -29.19 -5.35 -7.96
C LEU A 396 -30.30 -5.80 -8.94
N ASP A 397 -30.41 -5.09 -10.06
CA ASP A 397 -31.36 -5.37 -11.14
C ASP A 397 -30.89 -6.59 -11.96
N PRO A 398 -31.76 -7.58 -12.24
CA PRO A 398 -31.38 -8.78 -13.00
C PRO A 398 -31.04 -8.52 -14.48
N SER A 399 -31.27 -7.31 -15.00
CA SER A 399 -30.97 -6.93 -16.38
C SER A 399 -29.48 -6.70 -16.62
N LEU A 400 -28.94 -7.32 -17.66
CA LEU A 400 -27.58 -7.07 -18.14
C LEU A 400 -27.41 -5.62 -18.61
N GLU A 401 -28.41 -5.05 -19.28
CA GLU A 401 -28.37 -3.67 -19.78
C GLU A 401 -28.24 -2.67 -18.63
N ALA A 402 -29.02 -2.85 -17.56
CA ALA A 402 -28.97 -2.02 -16.38
C ALA A 402 -27.60 -2.10 -15.68
N ALA A 403 -27.00 -3.31 -15.63
CA ALA A 403 -25.67 -3.52 -15.08
C ALA A 403 -24.58 -2.82 -15.93
N LEU A 404 -24.66 -2.95 -17.26
CA LEU A 404 -23.73 -2.31 -18.20
C LEU A 404 -23.82 -0.79 -18.15
N LEU A 405 -25.03 -0.24 -18.12
CA LEU A 405 -25.26 1.19 -18.01
C LEU A 405 -24.71 1.74 -16.69
N PHE A 406 -24.89 0.98 -15.59
CA PHE A 406 -24.30 1.32 -14.30
C PHE A 406 -22.77 1.34 -14.37
N VAL A 407 -22.12 0.33 -14.96
CA VAL A 407 -20.66 0.31 -15.16
C VAL A 407 -20.19 1.55 -15.94
N VAL A 408 -20.84 1.89 -17.05
CA VAL A 408 -20.44 3.07 -17.85
C VAL A 408 -20.63 4.38 -17.07
N ASN A 409 -21.71 4.51 -16.31
CA ASN A 409 -21.92 5.70 -15.48
C ASN A 409 -20.93 5.77 -14.33
N PHE A 410 -20.61 4.65 -13.70
CA PHE A 410 -19.60 4.58 -12.66
C PHE A 410 -18.20 4.94 -13.19
N GLN A 411 -17.83 4.50 -14.39
CA GLN A 411 -16.54 4.85 -14.98
C GLN A 411 -16.39 6.34 -15.32
N LYS A 412 -17.49 7.08 -15.53
CA LYS A 412 -17.46 8.54 -15.74
C LYS A 412 -16.83 9.28 -14.56
N SER A 413 -16.95 8.77 -13.33
CA SER A 413 -16.35 9.40 -12.14
C SER A 413 -14.85 9.09 -11.98
N GLN A 414 -14.25 8.31 -12.88
CA GLN A 414 -12.86 7.82 -12.79
C GLN A 414 -12.59 7.19 -11.41
N PRO A 415 -13.30 6.09 -11.10
CA PRO A 415 -13.20 5.43 -9.79
C PRO A 415 -11.83 4.77 -9.63
N ASP A 416 -11.36 4.73 -8.39
CA ASP A 416 -10.07 4.12 -8.07
C ASP A 416 -10.12 2.58 -8.22
N LEU A 417 -8.94 1.95 -8.29
CA LEU A 417 -8.79 0.49 -8.43
C LEU A 417 -9.62 -0.28 -7.41
N VAL A 418 -9.59 0.10 -6.13
CA VAL A 418 -10.29 -0.64 -5.07
C VAL A 418 -11.79 -0.62 -5.29
N SER A 419 -12.35 0.54 -5.64
CA SER A 419 -13.76 0.67 -5.98
C SER A 419 -14.12 -0.18 -7.20
N ARG A 420 -13.26 -0.19 -8.24
CA ARG A 420 -13.45 -1.01 -9.44
C ARG A 420 -13.38 -2.51 -9.13
N ALA A 421 -12.45 -2.95 -8.29
CA ALA A 421 -12.33 -4.34 -7.84
C ALA A 421 -13.57 -4.78 -7.06
N HIS A 422 -14.06 -3.95 -6.12
CA HIS A 422 -15.31 -4.22 -5.41
C HIS A 422 -16.52 -4.30 -6.35
N LEU A 423 -16.61 -3.41 -7.33
CA LEU A 423 -17.68 -3.47 -8.32
C LEU A 423 -17.60 -4.77 -9.14
N GLN A 424 -16.41 -5.16 -9.58
CA GLN A 424 -16.21 -6.37 -10.36
C GLN A 424 -16.62 -7.63 -9.59
N ILE A 425 -16.22 -7.74 -8.33
CA ILE A 425 -16.65 -8.84 -7.45
C ILE A 425 -18.15 -8.79 -7.20
N LEU A 426 -18.77 -7.60 -7.09
CA LEU A 426 -20.21 -7.52 -6.89
C LEU A 426 -20.97 -7.99 -8.13
N LEU A 427 -20.52 -7.62 -9.33
CA LEU A 427 -21.21 -7.95 -10.59
C LEU A 427 -20.98 -9.39 -11.02
N VAL A 428 -19.75 -9.90 -10.94
CA VAL A 428 -19.38 -11.21 -11.47
C VAL A 428 -18.81 -12.09 -10.35
N GLN A 429 -19.59 -13.07 -9.91
CA GLN A 429 -19.17 -14.05 -8.90
C GLN A 429 -19.30 -15.47 -9.47
N GLY A 430 -18.17 -16.14 -9.72
CA GLY A 430 -18.17 -17.53 -10.21
C GLY A 430 -18.97 -17.75 -11.50
N GLY A 431 -18.89 -16.81 -12.45
CA GLY A 431 -19.62 -16.86 -13.73
C GLY A 431 -21.12 -16.54 -13.63
N LYS A 432 -21.58 -16.03 -12.48
CA LYS A 432 -22.97 -15.58 -12.25
C LYS A 432 -23.02 -14.06 -12.05
N LEU A 433 -24.05 -13.44 -12.60
CA LEU A 433 -24.39 -12.04 -12.35
C LEU A 433 -24.92 -11.89 -10.92
N TYR A 434 -24.27 -11.03 -10.13
CA TYR A 434 -24.51 -10.83 -8.68
C TYR A 434 -24.44 -12.10 -7.83
N GLY A 435 -23.81 -13.16 -8.32
CA GLY A 435 -23.83 -14.48 -7.66
C GLY A 435 -25.22 -15.14 -7.64
N ARG A 436 -26.17 -14.68 -8.46
CA ARG A 436 -27.55 -15.19 -8.51
C ARG A 436 -27.82 -15.99 -9.80
N GLU A 437 -27.74 -15.34 -10.95
CA GLU A 437 -28.09 -15.94 -12.25
C GLU A 437 -26.83 -16.21 -13.08
N PRO A 438 -26.68 -17.38 -13.74
CA PRO A 438 -25.58 -17.61 -14.67
C PRO A 438 -25.56 -16.58 -15.79
N ILE A 439 -24.38 -16.02 -16.12
CA ILE A 439 -24.26 -14.93 -17.10
C ILE A 439 -24.84 -15.32 -18.46
N PHE A 440 -24.68 -16.59 -18.89
CA PHE A 440 -25.28 -17.06 -20.14
C PHE A 440 -26.81 -16.95 -20.13
N SER A 441 -27.47 -17.22 -19.00
CA SER A 441 -28.94 -17.13 -18.89
C SER A 441 -29.41 -15.70 -19.03
N VAL A 442 -28.66 -14.76 -18.44
CA VAL A 442 -28.92 -13.32 -18.58
C VAL A 442 -28.72 -12.86 -20.03
N VAL A 443 -27.69 -13.35 -20.71
CA VAL A 443 -27.39 -13.01 -22.12
C VAL A 443 -28.49 -13.52 -23.07
N ILE A 444 -28.96 -14.76 -22.90
CA ILE A 444 -30.07 -15.31 -23.70
C ILE A 444 -31.33 -14.44 -23.51
N ARG A 445 -31.63 -14.06 -22.26
CA ARG A 445 -32.76 -13.20 -21.93
C ARG A 445 -32.63 -11.82 -22.58
N ALA A 446 -31.43 -11.22 -22.54
CA ALA A 446 -31.16 -9.93 -23.16
C ALA A 446 -31.23 -9.99 -24.70
N ALA A 447 -30.82 -11.09 -25.31
CA ALA A 447 -30.87 -11.29 -26.76
C ALA A 447 -32.28 -11.61 -27.31
N GLY A 448 -33.30 -11.70 -26.44
CA GLY A 448 -34.66 -12.05 -26.83
C GLY A 448 -34.80 -13.46 -27.42
N LEU A 449 -33.82 -14.33 -27.17
CA LEU A 449 -33.82 -15.70 -27.66
C LEU A 449 -34.80 -16.55 -26.85
N PRO A 450 -35.41 -17.60 -27.45
CA PRO A 450 -36.28 -18.51 -26.72
C PRO A 450 -35.54 -19.07 -25.52
N GLU A 451 -36.13 -18.96 -24.34
CA GLU A 451 -35.62 -19.61 -23.15
C GLU A 451 -35.68 -21.14 -23.36
N PHE A 452 -34.60 -21.76 -23.87
CA PHE A 452 -34.41 -23.21 -23.87
C PHE A 452 -34.09 -23.72 -22.43
N THR A 453 -34.61 -23.01 -21.42
CA THR A 453 -34.37 -23.21 -19.99
C THR A 453 -35.12 -24.46 -19.53
N LYS A 454 -34.47 -25.63 -19.65
CA LYS A 454 -34.65 -26.83 -18.79
C LYS A 454 -33.97 -28.09 -19.29
N SER A 455 -33.29 -28.10 -20.43
CA SER A 455 -32.49 -29.27 -20.80
C SER A 455 -31.09 -29.15 -20.18
N HIS A 456 -30.77 -30.02 -19.21
CA HIS A 456 -29.43 -30.15 -18.62
C HIS A 456 -28.31 -30.31 -19.69
N VAL A 457 -28.68 -30.70 -20.92
CA VAL A 457 -27.79 -30.92 -22.07
C VAL A 457 -27.17 -29.62 -22.62
N ILE A 458 -27.78 -28.44 -22.42
CA ILE A 458 -27.26 -27.17 -22.97
C ILE A 458 -26.27 -26.48 -22.02
N GLN A 459 -26.34 -26.76 -20.72
CA GLN A 459 -25.35 -26.26 -19.75
C GLN A 459 -23.96 -26.87 -19.96
N GLU A 460 -23.87 -28.04 -20.60
CA GLU A 460 -22.62 -28.69 -21.01
C GLU A 460 -22.16 -28.30 -22.42
N ASN A 461 -22.94 -27.46 -23.13
CA ASN A 461 -22.54 -26.99 -24.45
C ASN A 461 -21.37 -26.00 -24.31
N GLU A 462 -20.20 -26.45 -24.76
CA GLU A 462 -18.93 -25.71 -24.70
C GLU A 462 -19.06 -24.27 -25.23
N PHE A 463 -19.86 -24.06 -26.27
CA PHE A 463 -20.09 -22.74 -26.85
C PHE A 463 -20.80 -21.77 -25.89
N MET A 464 -21.77 -22.26 -25.11
CA MET A 464 -22.55 -21.44 -24.17
C MET A 464 -21.72 -21.09 -22.92
N VAL A 465 -20.87 -22.02 -22.48
CA VAL A 465 -19.89 -21.77 -21.42
C VAL A 465 -18.85 -20.74 -21.87
N GLN A 466 -18.32 -20.87 -23.09
CA GLN A 466 -17.40 -19.89 -23.67
C GLN A 466 -18.05 -18.51 -23.83
N LEU A 467 -19.30 -18.42 -24.29
CA LEU A 467 -20.03 -17.16 -24.38
C LEU A 467 -20.18 -16.50 -23.01
N GLY A 468 -20.55 -17.27 -21.98
CA GLY A 468 -20.62 -16.79 -20.60
C GLY A 468 -19.27 -16.28 -20.07
N GLN A 469 -18.18 -16.99 -20.38
CA GLN A 469 -16.82 -16.58 -20.00
C GLN A 469 -16.37 -15.30 -20.73
N VAL A 470 -16.64 -15.18 -22.03
CA VAL A 470 -16.33 -13.97 -22.82
C VAL A 470 -17.10 -12.77 -22.27
N MET A 471 -18.39 -12.93 -21.98
CA MET A 471 -19.20 -11.85 -21.41
C MET A 471 -18.75 -11.46 -20.01
N SER A 472 -18.39 -12.44 -19.18
CA SER A 472 -17.79 -12.18 -17.86
C SER A 472 -16.51 -11.37 -17.99
N ARG A 473 -15.58 -11.81 -18.85
CA ARG A 473 -14.31 -11.13 -19.11
C ARG A 473 -14.51 -9.74 -19.68
N LEU A 474 -15.51 -9.53 -20.52
CA LEU A 474 -15.82 -8.23 -21.09
C LEU A 474 -16.36 -7.25 -20.04
N VAL A 475 -17.26 -7.69 -19.17
CA VAL A 475 -17.73 -6.88 -18.03
C VAL A 475 -16.54 -6.50 -17.14
N CYS A 476 -15.69 -7.47 -16.80
CA CYS A 476 -14.44 -7.22 -16.06
C CYS A 476 -13.53 -6.22 -16.80
N TYR A 477 -13.41 -6.33 -18.13
CA TYR A 477 -12.61 -5.42 -18.95
C TYR A 477 -13.15 -3.99 -18.97
N MET A 478 -14.47 -3.80 -19.08
CA MET A 478 -15.10 -2.49 -19.00
C MET A 478 -14.94 -1.84 -17.62
N ILE A 479 -14.80 -2.64 -16.57
CA ILE A 479 -14.49 -2.17 -15.22
C ILE A 479 -12.99 -1.87 -15.08
N GLY A 480 -12.13 -2.66 -15.73
CA GLY A 480 -10.68 -2.53 -15.72
C GLY A 480 -10.14 -1.35 -16.54
N SER A 481 -10.79 -0.98 -17.65
CA SER A 481 -10.31 0.04 -18.59
C SER A 481 -11.02 1.38 -18.44
N LEU A 482 -10.29 2.41 -18.00
CA LEU A 482 -10.77 3.78 -17.79
C LEU A 482 -11.24 4.51 -19.05
N ARG A 483 -10.88 4.03 -20.26
CA ARG A 483 -11.16 4.72 -21.54
C ARG A 483 -12.05 3.93 -22.50
N ASN A 484 -12.15 2.61 -22.36
CA ASN A 484 -12.79 1.75 -23.37
C ASN A 484 -14.27 1.43 -23.11
N SER A 485 -14.82 1.78 -21.94
CA SER A 485 -16.22 1.47 -21.61
C SER A 485 -17.22 2.18 -22.56
N TYR A 486 -16.85 3.35 -23.11
CA TYR A 486 -17.69 4.09 -24.07
C TYR A 486 -17.66 3.53 -25.49
N PHE A 487 -16.57 2.89 -25.89
CA PHE A 487 -16.41 2.32 -27.24
C PHE A 487 -17.19 1.02 -27.42
N LEU A 488 -17.44 0.29 -26.32
CA LEU A 488 -18.10 -1.01 -26.36
C LEU A 488 -19.62 -0.92 -26.26
N LEU A 489 -20.17 0.13 -25.65
CA LEU A 489 -21.64 0.29 -25.46
C LEU A 489 -22.46 0.21 -26.77
N PRO A 490 -22.03 0.79 -27.91
CA PRO A 490 -22.77 0.70 -29.18
C PRO A 490 -22.80 -0.70 -29.81
N PHE A 491 -22.00 -1.64 -29.30
CA PHE A 491 -22.03 -3.04 -29.77
C PHE A 491 -23.02 -3.91 -28.96
N PHE A 492 -23.58 -3.39 -27.86
CA PHE A 492 -24.46 -4.13 -26.95
C PHE A 492 -25.90 -3.61 -26.89
N LEU A 493 -26.12 -2.34 -27.24
CA LEU A 493 -27.43 -1.74 -27.50
C LEU A 493 -27.73 -1.84 -29.00
#